data_AF-A0A257QAN7-F1
#
_entry.id   AF-A0A257QAN7-F1
#
_cell.length_a   1.000
_cell.length_b   1.000
_cell.length_c   1.000
_cell.angle_alpha   90.00
_cell.angle_beta   90.00
_cell.angle_gamma   90.00
#
_symmetry.space_group_name_H-M   'P 1'
#
loop_
_entity.id
_entity.type
_entity.pdbx_description
1 polymer ?
#
loop_
_entity_poly.entity_id
_entity_poly.type
_entity_poly.pdbx_seq_one_letter_code
_entity_poly.pdbx_strand_id
1 'polypeptide(L)'
;MATTRRHYKGKVYEAHLLRRSYRENGKVKNQTLGNISHLPPDLIEIIRRRLAGEKFVPGQDLQIRRSLPHGHVLAVTQTMRQLGMAELLDHTRSWQRDVALALICARVVEPRSKLATTRSWGESTLSSMFAVEDATVEEVYSALDWLLERQPAIERKLARRHLGDGGMVLYDLSSSYMEGRHCPLAKIGYSRDRKKGTLQVEYGLATDQDGRPVAVEVVPGNTGDPDTVAAQVERIKKRFHLKRAILVGDRGMLTQARIEELRQVGGIEWISALRSPQIRALLDSGAIQMGLF
;
A
#
# COMPACT_ATOMS: atom_id res chain seq x y z
N MET A 1 -19.27 25.38 43.75
CA MET A 1 -20.28 26.40 43.37
C MET A 1 -21.67 25.78 43.48
N ALA A 2 -22.72 26.57 43.73
CA ALA A 2 -24.10 26.05 43.75
C ALA A 2 -24.98 26.90 42.84
N THR A 3 -25.90 26.26 42.11
CA THR A 3 -26.95 26.93 41.34
C THR A 3 -28.28 26.66 42.00
N THR A 4 -29.05 27.70 42.29
CA THR A 4 -30.40 27.58 42.86
C THR A 4 -31.41 28.19 41.89
N ARG A 5 -32.55 27.51 41.69
CA ARG A 5 -33.64 28.00 40.84
C ARG A 5 -34.87 28.27 41.69
N ARG A 6 -35.51 29.42 41.49
CA ARG A 6 -36.77 29.81 42.14
C ARG A 6 -37.81 30.15 41.09
N HIS A 7 -38.99 29.54 41.21
CA HIS A 7 -40.14 29.87 40.37
C HIS A 7 -40.99 30.93 41.08
N TYR A 8 -41.25 32.06 40.41
CA TYR A 8 -42.11 33.11 40.95
C TYR A 8 -42.87 33.82 39.83
N LYS A 9 -44.20 33.90 39.96
CA LYS A 9 -45.12 34.52 38.98
C LYS A 9 -44.86 34.10 37.51
N GLY A 10 -44.69 32.79 37.29
CA GLY A 10 -44.45 32.22 35.95
C GLY A 10 -43.04 32.42 35.40
N LYS A 11 -42.13 33.07 36.14
CA LYS A 11 -40.72 33.26 35.76
C LYS A 11 -39.80 32.40 36.61
N VAL A 12 -38.75 31.86 35.99
CA VAL A 12 -37.67 31.11 36.66
C VAL A 12 -36.52 32.07 36.91
N TYR A 13 -36.14 32.23 38.18
CA TYR A 13 -34.98 32.99 38.60
C TYR A 13 -33.86 32.01 38.94
N GLU A 14 -32.76 32.08 38.19
CA GLU A 14 -31.56 31.29 38.45
C GLU A 14 -30.53 32.15 39.19
N ALA A 15 -29.98 31.62 40.28
CA ALA A 15 -28.91 32.25 41.03
C ALA A 15 -27.69 31.33 41.14
N HIS A 16 -26.52 31.86 40.81
CA HIS A 16 -25.23 31.23 40.95
C HIS A 16 -24.50 31.76 42.18
N LEU A 17 -24.25 30.87 43.14
CA LEU A 17 -23.68 31.20 44.44
C LEU A 17 -22.30 30.58 44.61
N LEU A 18 -21.33 31.41 45.01
CA LEU A 18 -20.03 30.94 45.47
C LEU A 18 -20.19 30.46 46.91
N ARG A 19 -19.80 29.21 47.18
CA ARG A 19 -19.92 28.58 48.50
C ARG A 19 -18.62 27.87 48.86
N ARG A 20 -18.25 27.91 50.14
CA ARG A 20 -17.21 27.04 50.73
C ARG A 20 -17.84 26.08 51.74
N SER A 21 -17.34 24.86 51.77
CA SER A 21 -17.63 23.89 52.83
C SER A 21 -16.59 24.03 53.94
N TYR A 22 -17.03 24.00 55.19
CA TYR A 22 -16.15 24.01 56.37
C TYR A 22 -16.72 23.05 57.43
N ARG A 23 -15.90 22.69 58.41
CA ARG A 23 -16.32 21.85 59.54
C ARG A 23 -16.42 22.68 60.80
N GLU A 24 -17.52 22.50 61.52
CA GLU A 24 -17.75 23.11 62.82
C GLU A 24 -18.37 22.04 63.72
N ASN A 25 -17.75 21.74 64.86
CA ASN A 25 -18.18 20.71 65.80
C ASN A 25 -18.45 19.35 65.11
N GLY A 26 -17.54 18.92 64.24
CA GLY A 26 -17.63 17.64 63.51
C GLY A 26 -18.66 17.60 62.38
N LYS A 27 -19.49 18.64 62.19
CA LYS A 27 -20.50 18.70 61.13
C LYS A 27 -20.01 19.55 59.96
N VAL A 28 -20.26 19.08 58.73
CA VAL A 28 -20.00 19.87 57.52
C VAL A 28 -21.08 20.95 57.40
N LYS A 29 -20.65 22.20 57.32
CA LYS A 29 -21.50 23.37 57.05
C LYS A 29 -21.07 24.02 55.75
N ASN A 30 -21.99 24.72 55.10
CA ASN A 30 -21.73 25.47 53.88
C ASN A 30 -21.94 26.96 54.16
N GLN A 31 -20.95 27.77 53.81
CA GLN A 31 -21.04 29.22 53.88
C GLN A 31 -21.19 29.78 52.46
N THR A 32 -22.17 30.65 52.25
CA THR A 32 -22.27 31.43 51.00
C THR A 32 -21.30 32.60 51.08
N LEU A 33 -20.37 32.66 50.13
CA LEU A 33 -19.34 33.70 50.04
C LEU A 33 -19.81 34.87 49.17
N GLY A 34 -20.68 34.63 48.20
CA GLY A 34 -21.20 35.70 47.34
C GLY A 34 -22.15 35.20 46.25
N ASN A 35 -22.91 36.13 45.69
CA ASN A 35 -23.77 35.91 44.53
C ASN A 35 -23.08 36.43 43.26
N ILE A 36 -22.78 35.53 42.33
CA ILE A 36 -22.09 35.83 41.07
C ILE A 36 -23.02 35.82 39.86
N SER A 37 -24.34 35.80 40.06
CA SER A 37 -25.34 35.74 38.98
C SER A 37 -25.36 36.97 38.07
N HIS A 38 -24.69 38.06 38.49
CA HIS A 38 -24.54 39.28 37.71
C HIS A 38 -23.42 39.18 36.65
N LEU A 39 -22.58 38.13 36.73
CA LEU A 39 -21.51 37.91 35.76
C LEU A 39 -22.06 37.30 34.46
N PRO A 40 -21.36 37.47 33.33
CA PRO A 40 -21.68 36.79 32.08
C PRO A 40 -21.72 35.25 32.23
N PRO A 41 -22.63 34.54 31.52
CA PRO A 41 -22.79 33.09 31.65
C PRO A 41 -21.51 32.28 31.36
N ASP A 42 -20.70 32.72 30.38
CA ASP A 42 -19.42 32.11 30.03
C ASP A 42 -18.39 32.22 31.16
N LEU A 43 -18.32 33.38 31.82
CA LEU A 43 -17.45 33.57 32.97
C LEU A 43 -17.89 32.73 34.17
N ILE A 44 -19.20 32.61 34.42
CA ILE A 44 -19.76 31.74 35.46
C ILE A 44 -19.37 30.27 35.20
N GLU A 45 -19.41 29.84 33.94
CA GLU A 45 -18.99 28.48 33.56
C GLU A 45 -17.50 28.25 33.75
N ILE A 46 -16.65 29.20 33.38
CA ILE A 46 -15.20 29.15 33.64
C ILE A 46 -14.93 29.03 35.13
N ILE A 47 -15.59 29.86 35.96
CA ILE A 47 -15.46 29.81 37.43
C ILE A 47 -15.92 28.45 37.96
N ARG A 48 -17.06 27.93 37.49
CA ARG A 48 -17.59 26.62 37.89
C ARG A 48 -16.59 25.50 37.63
N ARG A 49 -16.12 25.38 36.39
CA ARG A 49 -15.16 24.36 35.94
C ARG A 49 -13.81 24.51 36.65
N ARG A 50 -13.34 25.75 36.85
CA ARG A 50 -12.08 26.00 37.58
C ARG A 50 -12.17 25.58 39.03
N LEU A 51 -13.28 25.88 39.71
CA LEU A 51 -13.54 25.42 41.08
C LEU A 51 -13.74 23.90 41.18
N ALA A 52 -14.11 23.22 40.09
CA ALA A 52 -14.17 21.77 40.00
C ALA A 52 -12.79 21.11 39.75
N GLY A 53 -11.72 21.91 39.62
CA GLY A 53 -10.35 21.43 39.44
C GLY A 53 -9.87 21.39 37.99
N GLU A 54 -10.70 21.80 37.03
CA GLU A 54 -10.27 21.87 35.63
C GLU A 54 -9.17 22.92 35.44
N LYS A 55 -8.21 22.60 34.58
CA LYS A 55 -7.12 23.50 34.19
C LYS A 55 -7.45 24.14 32.86
N PHE A 56 -7.34 25.46 32.80
CA PHE A 56 -7.46 26.23 31.57
C PHE A 56 -6.07 26.63 31.11
N VAL A 57 -5.81 26.46 29.82
CA VAL A 57 -4.63 27.00 29.14
C VAL A 57 -5.10 28.10 28.20
N PRO A 58 -4.38 29.23 28.11
CA PRO A 58 -4.72 30.27 27.15
C PRO A 58 -4.69 29.71 25.73
N GLY A 59 -5.80 29.86 24.99
CA GLY A 59 -5.87 29.38 23.60
C GLY A 59 -4.83 30.05 22.70
N GLN A 60 -4.43 31.28 23.02
CA GLN A 60 -3.36 32.03 22.35
C GLN A 60 -1.97 31.37 22.49
N ASP A 61 -1.79 30.46 23.46
CA ASP A 61 -0.52 29.75 23.65
C ASP A 61 -0.45 28.47 22.79
N LEU A 62 -1.53 28.12 22.08
CA LEU A 62 -1.53 27.01 21.14
C LEU A 62 -0.86 27.42 19.83
N GLN A 63 0.23 26.75 19.51
CA GLN A 63 0.97 26.96 18.26
C GLN A 63 0.95 25.68 17.43
N ILE A 64 0.63 25.83 16.14
CA ILE A 64 0.77 24.75 15.17
C ILE A 64 2.27 24.53 14.94
N ARG A 65 2.83 23.49 15.55
CA ARG A 65 4.25 23.14 15.39
C ARG A 65 4.57 22.58 14.00
N ARG A 66 3.62 21.86 13.40
CA ARG A 66 3.73 21.27 12.06
C ARG A 66 2.35 20.94 11.50
N SER A 67 2.25 20.96 10.17
CA SER A 67 1.13 20.41 9.41
C SER A 67 1.70 19.56 8.30
N LEU A 68 1.33 18.28 8.24
CA LEU A 68 1.84 17.33 7.27
C LEU A 68 0.67 16.76 6.45
N PRO A 69 0.86 16.55 5.13
CA PRO A 69 -0.07 15.78 4.33
C PRO A 69 -0.29 14.38 4.93
N HIS A 70 -1.56 14.01 5.10
CA HIS A 70 -1.96 12.77 5.77
C HIS A 70 -2.98 11.94 4.97
N GLY A 71 -3.95 12.59 4.30
CA GLY A 71 -5.10 11.89 3.71
C GLY A 71 -4.73 10.80 2.69
N HIS A 72 -3.81 11.08 1.77
CA HIS A 72 -3.37 10.09 0.78
C HIS A 72 -2.58 8.95 1.42
N VAL A 73 -1.74 9.23 2.42
CA VAL A 73 -1.02 8.20 3.19
C VAL A 73 -2.02 7.30 3.89
N LEU A 74 -2.99 7.88 4.60
CA LEU A 74 -4.01 7.13 5.33
C LEU A 74 -4.82 6.22 4.41
N ALA A 75 -5.22 6.70 3.24
CA ALA A 75 -5.97 5.90 2.26
C ALA A 75 -5.18 4.66 1.80
N VAL A 76 -3.90 4.83 1.48
CA VAL A 76 -3.02 3.72 1.06
C VAL A 76 -2.76 2.77 2.23
N THR A 77 -2.39 3.29 3.40
CA THR A 77 -2.14 2.46 4.59
C THR A 77 -3.38 1.65 5.00
N GLN A 78 -4.58 2.24 4.92
CA GLN A 78 -5.81 1.52 5.24
C GLN A 78 -6.12 0.43 4.21
N THR A 79 -5.88 0.69 2.93
CA THR A 79 -6.00 -0.34 1.87
C THR A 79 -5.02 -1.49 2.12
N MET A 80 -3.77 -1.18 2.45
CA MET A 80 -2.75 -2.19 2.78
C MET A 80 -3.15 -3.04 3.99
N ARG A 81 -3.78 -2.43 5.01
CA ARG A 81 -4.31 -3.14 6.18
C ARG A 81 -5.47 -4.07 5.81
N GLN A 82 -6.42 -3.62 5.00
CA GLN A 82 -7.52 -4.46 4.50
C GLN A 82 -7.01 -5.64 3.67
N LEU A 83 -5.93 -5.43 2.93
CA LEU A 83 -5.25 -6.49 2.18
C LEU A 83 -4.39 -7.40 3.07
N GLY A 84 -4.20 -7.11 4.36
CA GLY A 84 -3.35 -7.93 5.25
C GLY A 84 -1.89 -7.94 4.80
N MET A 85 -1.39 -6.82 4.27
CA MET A 85 -0.04 -6.76 3.67
C MET A 85 1.06 -7.06 4.69
N ALA A 86 0.90 -6.65 5.95
CA ALA A 86 1.90 -6.91 6.98
C ALA A 86 2.08 -8.41 7.22
N GLU A 87 0.99 -9.14 7.44
CA GLU A 87 0.97 -10.59 7.66
C GLU A 87 1.38 -11.36 6.40
N LEU A 88 1.11 -10.79 5.22
CA LEU A 88 1.59 -11.33 3.96
C LEU A 88 3.12 -11.35 3.92
N LEU A 89 3.77 -10.21 4.24
CA LEU A 89 5.23 -10.11 4.28
C LEU A 89 5.83 -10.98 5.39
N ASP A 90 5.41 -10.78 6.64
CA ASP A 90 5.84 -11.56 7.80
C ASP A 90 4.87 -11.39 8.97
N HIS A 91 4.51 -12.47 9.66
CA HIS A 91 3.62 -12.39 10.83
C HIS A 91 4.30 -11.66 11.99
N THR A 92 5.61 -11.84 12.13
CA THR A 92 6.38 -11.19 13.20
C THR A 92 6.74 -9.77 12.77
N ARG A 93 6.44 -8.81 13.65
CA ARG A 93 6.87 -7.43 13.43
C ARG A 93 8.40 -7.33 13.54
N SER A 94 9.02 -6.71 12.54
CA SER A 94 10.43 -6.37 12.53
C SER A 94 10.62 -5.00 11.88
N TRP A 95 11.78 -4.41 12.13
CA TRP A 95 12.19 -3.16 11.49
C TRP A 95 12.13 -3.25 9.96
N GLN A 96 12.70 -4.32 9.38
CA GLN A 96 12.72 -4.54 7.94
C GLN A 96 11.32 -4.68 7.35
N ARG A 97 10.38 -5.31 8.08
CA ARG A 97 8.99 -5.41 7.65
C ARG A 97 8.34 -4.04 7.59
N ASP A 98 8.53 -3.21 8.62
CA ASP A 98 7.94 -1.88 8.70
C ASP A 98 8.53 -0.96 7.61
N VAL A 99 9.84 -1.04 7.35
CA VAL A 99 10.50 -0.35 6.23
C VAL A 99 9.97 -0.83 4.87
N ALA A 100 9.81 -2.14 4.67
CA ALA A 100 9.26 -2.69 3.43
C ALA A 100 7.81 -2.22 3.18
N LEU A 101 6.97 -2.17 4.22
CA LEU A 101 5.61 -1.64 4.12
C LEU A 101 5.62 -0.14 3.80
N ALA A 102 6.51 0.63 4.42
CA ALA A 102 6.67 2.05 4.10
C ALA A 102 7.08 2.26 2.63
N LEU A 103 7.98 1.43 2.09
CA LEU A 103 8.38 1.48 0.68
C LEU A 103 7.24 1.14 -0.28
N ILE A 104 6.38 0.16 0.07
CA ILE A 104 5.18 -0.17 -0.71
C ILE A 104 4.22 1.04 -0.70
N CYS A 105 3.95 1.62 0.46
CA CYS A 105 3.12 2.80 0.59
C CYS A 105 3.68 3.97 -0.24
N ALA A 106 4.97 4.25 -0.11
CA ALA A 106 5.65 5.32 -0.84
C ALA A 106 5.57 5.10 -2.35
N ARG A 107 5.69 3.85 -2.82
CA ARG A 107 5.58 3.53 -4.25
C ARG A 107 4.20 3.83 -4.83
N VAL A 108 3.14 3.66 -4.04
CA VAL A 108 1.76 3.96 -4.45
C VAL A 108 1.45 5.45 -4.34
N VAL A 109 1.93 6.11 -3.28
CA VAL A 109 1.71 7.55 -3.05
C VAL A 109 2.49 8.39 -4.05
N GLU A 110 3.81 8.16 -4.15
CA GLU A 110 4.69 8.91 -5.03
C GLU A 110 5.95 8.08 -5.40
N PRO A 111 5.96 7.44 -6.58
CA PRO A 111 7.06 6.57 -6.98
C PRO A 111 8.36 7.36 -7.18
N ARG A 112 9.34 7.14 -6.29
CA ARG A 112 10.68 7.73 -6.37
C ARG A 112 11.79 6.67 -6.25
N SER A 113 13.05 7.08 -6.46
CA SER A 113 14.22 6.25 -6.17
C SER A 113 14.35 6.00 -4.66
N LYS A 114 15.03 4.93 -4.23
CA LYS A 114 15.15 4.59 -2.80
C LYS A 114 15.78 5.73 -1.98
N LEU A 115 16.80 6.37 -2.53
CA LEU A 115 17.44 7.55 -1.94
C LEU A 115 16.52 8.78 -1.87
N ALA A 116 15.75 9.05 -2.92
CA ALA A 116 14.81 10.17 -2.90
C ALA A 116 13.64 9.91 -1.94
N THR A 117 13.19 8.66 -1.86
CA THR A 117 12.16 8.20 -0.93
C THR A 117 12.61 8.42 0.53
N THR A 118 13.83 8.01 0.92
CA THR A 118 14.32 8.23 2.31
C THR A 118 14.47 9.72 2.64
N ARG A 119 14.88 10.55 1.68
CA ARG A 119 14.93 12.01 1.85
C ARG A 119 13.55 12.65 2.06
N SER A 120 12.47 12.00 1.63
CA SER A 120 11.10 12.52 1.71
C SER A 120 10.33 12.11 2.97
N TRP A 121 10.96 11.39 3.92
CA TRP A 121 10.30 10.94 5.16
C TRP A 121 9.64 12.04 5.98
N GLY A 122 10.16 13.27 5.93
CA GLY A 122 9.57 14.43 6.60
C GLY A 122 8.46 15.16 5.83
N GLU A 123 8.19 14.80 4.56
CA GLU A 123 7.26 15.54 3.69
C GLU A 123 5.79 15.17 3.92
N SER A 124 5.51 14.06 4.61
CA SER A 124 4.16 13.59 4.93
C SER A 124 4.16 12.77 6.22
N THR A 125 3.00 12.28 6.65
CA THR A 125 2.91 11.36 7.79
C THR A 125 3.39 9.94 7.47
N LEU A 126 3.82 9.63 6.24
CA LEU A 126 4.13 8.27 5.79
C LEU A 126 5.10 7.54 6.71
N SER A 127 6.27 8.13 6.96
CA SER A 127 7.30 7.54 7.80
C SER A 127 6.77 7.24 9.21
N SER A 128 6.06 8.21 9.83
CA SER A 128 5.45 8.03 11.15
C SER A 128 4.33 7.01 11.22
N MET A 129 3.59 6.79 10.12
CA MET A 129 2.54 5.76 10.05
C MET A 129 3.12 4.34 10.12
N PHE A 130 4.40 4.17 9.74
CA PHE A 130 5.13 2.91 9.82
C PHE A 130 6.22 2.91 10.90
N ALA A 131 6.39 4.01 11.64
CA ALA A 131 7.44 4.23 12.63
C ALA A 131 8.87 4.07 12.04
N VAL A 132 9.12 4.65 10.87
CA VAL A 132 10.39 4.56 10.13
C VAL A 132 10.99 5.94 9.81
N GLU A 133 10.70 6.96 10.61
CA GLU A 133 11.20 8.33 10.45
C GLU A 133 12.71 8.41 10.30
N ASP A 134 13.44 7.58 11.05
CA ASP A 134 14.90 7.58 11.10
C ASP A 134 15.54 6.58 10.11
N ALA A 135 14.74 5.90 9.27
CA ALA A 135 15.25 4.86 8.38
C ALA A 135 16.22 5.42 7.33
N THR A 136 17.44 4.89 7.32
CA THR A 136 18.48 5.29 6.37
C THR A 136 18.30 4.60 5.01
N VAL A 137 19.06 5.06 4.01
CA VAL A 137 19.03 4.42 2.69
C VAL A 137 19.64 3.01 2.72
N GLU A 138 20.65 2.78 3.57
CA GLU A 138 21.26 1.47 3.79
C GLU A 138 20.25 0.49 4.38
N GLU A 139 19.48 0.92 5.39
CA GLU A 139 18.43 0.10 5.99
C GLU A 139 17.29 -0.20 5.01
N VAL A 140 16.98 0.74 4.12
CA VAL A 140 16.06 0.51 3.01
C VAL A 140 16.58 -0.59 2.08
N TYR A 141 17.86 -0.61 1.73
CA TYR A 141 18.42 -1.70 0.92
C TYR A 141 18.44 -3.04 1.69
N SER A 142 18.81 -3.04 2.98
CA SER A 142 18.73 -4.24 3.81
C SER A 142 17.30 -4.79 3.92
N ALA A 143 16.29 -3.92 3.96
CA ALA A 143 14.89 -4.34 3.95
C ALA A 143 14.47 -4.98 2.61
N LEU A 144 15.07 -4.57 1.49
CA LEU A 144 14.82 -5.20 0.19
C LEU A 144 15.46 -6.59 0.11
N ASP A 145 16.67 -6.77 0.64
CA ASP A 145 17.31 -8.08 0.72
C ASP A 145 16.50 -9.03 1.63
N TRP A 146 16.07 -8.52 2.78
CA TRP A 146 15.17 -9.22 3.70
C TRP A 146 13.84 -9.64 3.03
N LEU A 147 13.30 -8.80 2.14
CA LEU A 147 12.08 -9.07 1.39
C LEU A 147 12.32 -10.13 0.30
N LEU A 148 13.46 -10.08 -0.38
CA LEU A 148 13.86 -11.04 -1.39
C LEU A 148 13.96 -12.46 -0.82
N GLU A 149 14.57 -12.62 0.36
CA GLU A 149 14.63 -13.92 1.06
C GLU A 149 13.23 -14.51 1.36
N ARG A 150 12.24 -13.65 1.55
CA ARG A 150 10.85 -14.03 1.88
C ARG A 150 9.97 -14.25 0.67
N GLN A 151 10.44 -13.92 -0.53
CA GLN A 151 9.66 -14.03 -1.74
C GLN A 151 8.98 -15.40 -1.90
N PRO A 152 9.65 -16.56 -1.73
CA PRO A 152 8.97 -17.86 -1.87
C PRO A 152 7.82 -18.06 -0.88
N ALA A 153 7.93 -17.54 0.34
CA ALA A 153 6.88 -17.65 1.35
C ALA A 153 5.70 -16.72 1.05
N ILE A 154 5.98 -15.48 0.63
CA ILE A 154 4.98 -14.49 0.21
C ILE A 154 4.18 -15.01 -0.98
N GLU A 155 4.86 -15.52 -2.00
CA GLU A 155 4.23 -16.05 -3.21
C GLU A 155 3.38 -17.28 -2.93
N ARG A 156 3.79 -18.16 -1.99
CA ARG A 156 2.92 -19.26 -1.53
C ARG A 156 1.65 -18.75 -0.82
N LYS A 157 1.74 -17.70 -0.02
CA LYS A 157 0.57 -17.09 0.63
C LYS A 157 -0.37 -16.47 -0.40
N LEU A 158 0.17 -15.73 -1.38
CA LEU A 158 -0.59 -15.16 -2.49
C LEU A 158 -1.26 -16.25 -3.32
N ALA A 159 -0.53 -17.31 -3.67
CA ALA A 159 -1.08 -18.44 -4.41
C ALA A 159 -2.23 -19.11 -3.64
N ARG A 160 -2.06 -19.38 -2.34
CA ARG A 160 -3.15 -19.93 -1.52
C ARG A 160 -4.38 -19.01 -1.44
N ARG A 161 -4.19 -17.70 -1.52
CA ARG A 161 -5.27 -16.72 -1.42
C ARG A 161 -6.03 -16.53 -2.74
N HIS A 162 -5.34 -16.64 -3.85
CA HIS A 162 -5.84 -16.21 -5.16
C HIS A 162 -5.92 -17.32 -6.21
N LEU A 163 -5.16 -18.40 -6.03
CA LEU A 163 -5.18 -19.56 -6.92
C LEU A 163 -5.92 -20.72 -6.22
N GLY A 164 -6.96 -21.24 -6.87
CA GLY A 164 -7.60 -22.49 -6.47
C GLY A 164 -6.84 -23.73 -6.97
N ASP A 165 -7.19 -24.90 -6.46
CA ASP A 165 -6.63 -26.18 -6.92
C ASP A 165 -6.90 -26.40 -8.41
N GLY A 166 -5.84 -26.61 -9.19
CA GLY A 166 -5.93 -26.69 -10.64
C GLY A 166 -6.32 -25.37 -11.31
N GLY A 167 -6.09 -24.25 -10.61
CA GLY A 167 -6.32 -22.90 -11.10
C GLY A 167 -5.49 -22.53 -12.32
N MET A 168 -5.77 -21.34 -12.83
CA MET A 168 -5.18 -20.75 -14.02
C MET A 168 -4.35 -19.54 -13.62
N VAL A 169 -3.23 -19.34 -14.30
CA VAL A 169 -2.42 -18.13 -14.17
C VAL A 169 -2.29 -17.43 -15.52
N LEU A 170 -2.31 -16.10 -15.51
CA LEU A 170 -1.86 -15.30 -16.64
C LEU A 170 -0.39 -14.97 -16.40
N TYR A 171 0.45 -15.30 -17.36
CA TYR A 171 1.89 -15.00 -17.29
C TYR A 171 2.27 -14.00 -18.37
N ASP A 172 2.90 -12.89 -17.98
CA ASP A 172 3.49 -11.92 -18.90
C ASP A 172 4.99 -11.78 -18.60
N LEU A 173 5.76 -11.57 -19.65
CA LEU A 173 7.19 -11.27 -19.55
C LEU A 173 7.39 -9.82 -19.94
N SER A 174 8.28 -9.13 -19.24
CA SER A 174 8.76 -7.80 -19.61
C SER A 174 10.28 -7.73 -19.44
N SER A 175 10.89 -6.66 -19.92
CA SER A 175 12.30 -6.40 -19.76
C SER A 175 12.55 -4.92 -19.46
N SER A 176 13.70 -4.63 -18.86
CA SER A 176 14.19 -3.27 -18.67
C SER A 176 15.64 -3.24 -19.09
N TYR A 177 16.02 -2.20 -19.83
CA TYR A 177 17.45 -1.93 -19.98
C TYR A 177 18.04 -1.49 -18.63
N MET A 178 19.31 -1.78 -18.44
CA MET A 178 20.09 -1.40 -17.26
C MET A 178 21.34 -0.64 -17.70
N GLU A 179 21.68 0.37 -16.92
CA GLU A 179 23.01 0.98 -16.91
C GLU A 179 23.77 0.53 -15.65
N GLY A 180 25.04 0.15 -15.80
CA GLY A 180 25.86 -0.37 -14.71
C GLY A 180 26.77 -1.52 -15.16
N ARG A 181 27.55 -2.05 -14.21
CA ARG A 181 28.55 -3.11 -14.49
C ARG A 181 28.54 -4.28 -13.50
N HIS A 182 27.75 -4.19 -12.43
CA HIS A 182 27.84 -5.10 -11.28
C HIS A 182 26.60 -5.97 -11.06
N CYS A 183 25.59 -5.89 -11.94
CA CYS A 183 24.44 -6.78 -11.84
C CYS A 183 24.73 -8.09 -12.60
N PRO A 184 24.73 -9.25 -11.92
CA PRO A 184 25.03 -10.53 -12.58
C PRO A 184 23.95 -10.96 -13.60
N LEU A 185 22.71 -10.47 -13.43
CA LEU A 185 21.59 -10.74 -14.35
C LEU A 185 21.63 -9.85 -15.60
N ALA A 186 22.39 -8.75 -15.56
CA ALA A 186 22.46 -7.82 -16.67
C ALA A 186 23.26 -8.43 -17.83
N LYS A 187 22.57 -8.79 -18.92
CA LYS A 187 23.17 -9.40 -20.12
C LYS A 187 22.72 -8.66 -21.36
N ILE A 188 23.57 -8.60 -22.39
CA ILE A 188 23.15 -8.03 -23.68
C ILE A 188 22.02 -8.89 -24.25
N GLY A 189 20.91 -8.26 -24.57
CA GLY A 189 19.70 -8.94 -25.02
C GLY A 189 18.75 -8.00 -25.76
N TYR A 190 17.55 -8.48 -26.04
CA TYR A 190 16.54 -7.69 -26.75
C TYR A 190 15.92 -6.63 -25.83
N SER A 191 16.11 -5.35 -26.18
CA SER A 191 15.53 -4.23 -25.45
C SER A 191 14.11 -3.93 -25.93
N ARG A 192 13.11 -4.14 -25.07
CA ARG A 192 11.72 -3.71 -25.32
C ARG A 192 11.59 -2.19 -25.35
N ASP A 193 12.49 -1.48 -24.67
CA ASP A 193 12.64 -0.02 -24.69
C ASP A 193 13.31 0.50 -25.98
N ARG A 194 13.57 -0.39 -26.96
CA ARG A 194 14.20 -0.10 -28.26
C ARG A 194 15.61 0.50 -28.15
N LYS A 195 16.31 0.29 -27.02
CA LYS A 195 17.70 0.71 -26.82
C LYS A 195 18.68 -0.41 -27.20
N LYS A 196 19.14 -0.39 -28.46
CA LYS A 196 20.09 -1.38 -28.97
C LYS A 196 21.41 -1.39 -28.19
N GLY A 197 22.02 -2.57 -28.05
CA GLY A 197 23.35 -2.73 -27.46
C GLY A 197 23.43 -2.47 -25.95
N THR A 198 22.29 -2.39 -25.26
CA THR A 198 22.25 -2.16 -23.81
C THR A 198 22.07 -3.47 -23.04
N LEU A 199 22.59 -3.52 -21.81
CA LEU A 199 22.34 -4.64 -20.91
C LEU A 199 20.85 -4.67 -20.56
N GLN A 200 20.26 -5.85 -20.53
CA GLN A 200 18.87 -6.09 -20.15
C GLN A 200 18.80 -6.91 -18.88
N VAL A 201 17.67 -6.79 -18.20
CA VAL A 201 17.16 -7.78 -17.24
C VAL A 201 15.72 -8.08 -17.64
N GLU A 202 15.36 -9.35 -17.64
CA GLU A 202 14.01 -9.79 -17.93
C GLU A 202 13.29 -10.14 -16.62
N TYR A 203 11.99 -9.91 -16.59
CA TYR A 203 11.17 -10.28 -15.45
C TYR A 203 9.79 -10.76 -15.90
N GLY A 204 9.37 -11.86 -15.30
CA GLY A 204 8.06 -12.47 -15.52
C GLY A 204 7.13 -12.23 -14.36
N LEU A 205 5.87 -11.94 -14.66
CA LEU A 205 4.83 -11.73 -13.68
C LEU A 205 3.73 -12.77 -13.89
N ALA A 206 3.45 -13.57 -12.87
CA ALA A 206 2.29 -14.44 -12.82
C ALA A 206 1.17 -13.78 -12.02
N THR A 207 -0.03 -13.78 -12.59
CA THR A 207 -1.24 -13.25 -11.95
C THR A 207 -2.36 -14.30 -11.94
N ASP A 208 -3.34 -14.11 -11.07
CA ASP A 208 -4.62 -14.84 -11.17
C ASP A 208 -5.45 -14.36 -12.37
N GLN A 209 -6.62 -14.96 -12.59
CA GLN A 209 -7.53 -14.58 -13.67
C GLN A 209 -8.07 -13.13 -13.58
N ASP A 210 -8.03 -12.53 -12.39
CA ASP A 210 -8.47 -11.14 -12.15
C ASP A 210 -7.29 -10.15 -12.25
N GLY A 211 -6.09 -10.62 -12.61
CA GLY A 211 -4.89 -9.80 -12.75
C GLY A 211 -4.16 -9.50 -11.43
N ARG A 212 -4.49 -10.20 -10.32
CA ARG A 212 -3.79 -10.01 -9.05
C ARG A 212 -2.43 -10.69 -9.09
N PRO A 213 -1.33 -10.02 -8.72
CA PRO A 213 0.01 -10.60 -8.78
C PRO A 213 0.17 -11.73 -7.76
N VAL A 214 0.72 -12.86 -8.21
CA VAL A 214 0.97 -14.05 -7.38
C VAL A 214 2.46 -14.38 -7.28
N ALA A 215 3.20 -14.18 -8.37
CA ALA A 215 4.63 -14.43 -8.39
C ALA A 215 5.36 -13.50 -9.36
N VAL A 216 6.59 -13.18 -9.04
CA VAL A 216 7.51 -12.46 -9.94
C VAL A 216 8.81 -13.24 -10.05
N GLU A 217 9.40 -13.28 -11.24
CA GLU A 217 10.72 -13.86 -11.42
C GLU A 217 11.60 -12.88 -12.18
N VAL A 218 12.85 -12.74 -11.78
CA VAL A 218 13.83 -11.91 -12.49
C VAL A 218 14.92 -12.84 -13.02
N VAL A 219 15.18 -12.76 -14.32
CA VAL A 219 16.12 -13.64 -15.03
C VAL A 219 17.11 -12.81 -15.86
N PRO A 220 18.22 -13.42 -16.32
CA PRO A 220 19.18 -12.70 -17.13
C PRO A 220 18.60 -12.06 -18.40
N GLY A 221 19.18 -10.94 -18.84
CA GLY A 221 18.68 -10.18 -19.99
C GLY A 221 18.67 -10.89 -21.35
N ASN A 222 19.37 -12.02 -21.46
CA ASN A 222 19.48 -12.83 -22.66
C ASN A 222 18.57 -14.07 -22.60
N THR A 223 17.56 -14.05 -21.72
CA THR A 223 16.72 -15.22 -21.40
C THR A 223 15.44 -15.30 -22.25
N GLY A 224 15.20 -14.38 -23.19
CA GLY A 224 14.08 -14.38 -24.12
C GLY A 224 14.02 -15.53 -25.14
N ASP A 225 14.81 -16.58 -24.93
CA ASP A 225 14.80 -17.82 -25.71
C ASP A 225 13.57 -18.67 -25.35
N PRO A 226 12.91 -19.28 -26.35
CA PRO A 226 11.67 -20.06 -26.20
C PRO A 226 11.70 -21.12 -25.10
N ASP A 227 12.79 -21.87 -25.04
CA ASP A 227 13.01 -22.94 -24.07
C ASP A 227 12.91 -22.42 -22.63
N THR A 228 13.31 -21.16 -22.40
CA THR A 228 13.29 -20.60 -21.05
C THR A 228 11.90 -20.15 -20.63
N VAL A 229 11.07 -19.66 -21.56
CA VAL A 229 9.68 -19.28 -21.26
C VAL A 229 8.85 -20.52 -20.94
N ALA A 230 8.98 -21.59 -21.72
CA ALA A 230 8.33 -22.86 -21.43
C ALA A 230 8.79 -23.44 -20.08
N ALA A 231 10.10 -23.42 -19.80
CA ALA A 231 10.65 -23.85 -18.52
C ALA A 231 10.17 -22.99 -17.34
N GLN A 232 10.01 -21.67 -17.52
CA GLN A 232 9.44 -20.76 -16.52
C GLN A 232 8.00 -21.11 -16.19
N VAL A 233 7.16 -21.26 -17.23
CA VAL A 233 5.75 -21.62 -17.05
C VAL A 233 5.62 -22.99 -16.38
N GLU A 234 6.44 -23.97 -16.76
CA GLU A 234 6.47 -25.28 -16.11
C GLU A 234 6.89 -25.22 -14.64
N ARG A 235 7.89 -24.39 -14.29
CA ARG A 235 8.25 -24.18 -12.88
C ARG A 235 7.11 -23.57 -12.09
N ILE A 236 6.38 -22.60 -12.66
CA ILE A 236 5.24 -21.96 -12.00
C ILE A 236 4.09 -22.97 -11.81
N LYS A 237 3.78 -23.77 -12.85
CA LYS A 237 2.79 -24.85 -12.77
C LYS A 237 3.13 -25.85 -11.68
N LYS A 238 4.39 -26.33 -11.64
CA LYS A 238 4.86 -27.28 -10.62
C LYS A 238 4.85 -26.68 -9.22
N ARG A 239 5.30 -25.42 -9.08
CA ARG A 239 5.40 -24.73 -7.78
C ARG A 239 4.03 -24.46 -7.16
N PHE A 240 3.01 -24.25 -7.98
CA PHE A 240 1.65 -23.91 -7.52
C PHE A 240 0.60 -25.00 -7.84
N HIS A 241 1.03 -26.19 -8.26
CA HIS A 241 0.16 -27.33 -8.59
C HIS A 241 -0.98 -26.98 -9.57
N LEU A 242 -0.65 -26.20 -10.60
CA LEU A 242 -1.61 -25.72 -11.58
C LEU A 242 -1.89 -26.78 -12.64
N LYS A 243 -3.17 -26.94 -13.01
CA LYS A 243 -3.57 -27.78 -14.16
C LYS A 243 -3.32 -27.08 -15.48
N ARG A 244 -3.44 -25.75 -15.50
CA ARG A 244 -3.31 -24.92 -16.70
C ARG A 244 -2.57 -23.63 -16.41
N ALA A 245 -1.84 -23.15 -17.41
CA ALA A 245 -1.28 -21.80 -17.43
C ALA A 245 -1.61 -21.14 -18.77
N ILE A 246 -1.99 -19.87 -18.75
CA ILE A 246 -2.20 -19.07 -19.96
C ILE A 246 -1.04 -18.10 -20.08
N LEU A 247 -0.23 -18.28 -21.12
CA LEU A 247 0.83 -17.36 -21.47
C LEU A 247 0.25 -16.19 -22.25
N VAL A 248 0.36 -14.99 -21.70
CA VAL A 248 -0.05 -13.75 -22.36
C VAL A 248 1.20 -13.07 -22.88
N GLY A 249 1.24 -12.73 -24.17
CA GLY A 249 2.29 -11.84 -24.62
C GLY A 249 2.19 -11.41 -26.06
N ASP A 250 3.08 -10.50 -26.42
CA ASP A 250 3.04 -9.86 -27.72
C ASP A 250 3.39 -10.82 -28.86
N ARG A 251 3.12 -10.34 -30.08
CA ARG A 251 3.34 -11.07 -31.33
C ARG A 251 4.81 -11.47 -31.59
N GLY A 252 5.76 -10.77 -30.97
CA GLY A 252 7.20 -11.06 -31.04
C GLY A 252 7.60 -12.14 -30.05
N MET A 253 6.95 -12.17 -28.89
CA MET A 253 7.15 -13.16 -27.85
C MET A 253 6.54 -14.52 -28.21
N LEU A 254 5.33 -14.55 -28.80
CA LEU A 254 4.60 -15.76 -29.17
C LEU A 254 4.63 -15.98 -30.69
N THR A 255 5.79 -16.40 -31.21
CA THR A 255 5.90 -16.79 -32.62
C THR A 255 5.26 -18.16 -32.87
N GLN A 256 4.95 -18.48 -34.13
CA GLN A 256 4.33 -19.76 -34.47
C GLN A 256 5.18 -20.97 -34.03
N ALA A 257 6.51 -20.87 -34.18
CA ALA A 257 7.44 -21.90 -33.70
C ALA A 257 7.32 -22.08 -32.18
N ARG A 258 7.31 -20.97 -31.43
CA ARG A 258 7.16 -20.96 -29.96
C ARG A 258 5.82 -21.54 -29.51
N ILE A 259 4.74 -21.24 -30.23
CA ILE A 259 3.42 -21.81 -29.95
C ILE A 259 3.43 -23.33 -30.11
N GLU A 260 4.11 -23.84 -31.15
CA GLU A 260 4.19 -25.28 -31.40
C GLU A 260 5.02 -26.00 -30.32
N GLU A 261 6.10 -25.39 -29.85
CA GLU A 261 6.88 -25.88 -28.70
C GLU A 261 6.05 -25.92 -27.42
N LEU A 262 5.29 -24.85 -27.12
CA LEU A 262 4.41 -24.79 -25.95
C LEU A 262 3.31 -25.87 -25.98
N ARG A 263 2.80 -26.20 -27.18
CA ARG A 263 1.83 -27.30 -27.35
C ARG A 263 2.40 -28.65 -26.95
N GLN A 264 3.69 -28.90 -27.20
CA GLN A 264 4.33 -30.17 -26.83
C GLN A 264 4.45 -30.36 -25.32
N VAL A 265 4.53 -29.26 -24.55
CA VAL A 265 4.64 -29.31 -23.08
C VAL A 265 3.31 -29.72 -22.42
N GLY A 266 2.18 -29.35 -23.03
CA GLY A 266 0.84 -29.69 -22.54
C GLY A 266 0.38 -28.87 -21.32
N GLY A 267 -0.92 -28.60 -21.24
CA GLY A 267 -1.51 -27.79 -20.16
C GLY A 267 -1.03 -26.33 -20.14
N ILE A 268 -0.51 -25.83 -21.27
CA ILE A 268 -0.18 -24.43 -21.50
C ILE A 268 -1.02 -23.94 -22.68
N GLU A 269 -1.82 -22.91 -22.43
CA GLU A 269 -2.57 -22.19 -23.45
C GLU A 269 -1.93 -20.80 -23.62
N TRP A 270 -2.33 -20.02 -24.63
CA TRP A 270 -1.74 -18.71 -24.88
C TRP A 270 -2.74 -17.69 -25.40
N ILE A 271 -2.48 -16.42 -25.11
CA ILE A 271 -3.16 -15.26 -25.66
C ILE A 271 -2.08 -14.38 -26.33
N SER A 272 -2.25 -14.10 -27.62
CA SER A 272 -1.36 -13.19 -28.36
C SER A 272 -2.13 -12.29 -29.31
N ALA A 273 -1.50 -11.18 -29.69
CA ALA A 273 -2.02 -10.29 -30.71
C ALA A 273 -1.88 -10.90 -32.11
N LEU A 274 -2.90 -10.70 -32.95
CA LEU A 274 -2.86 -11.10 -34.35
C LEU A 274 -1.74 -10.35 -35.11
N ARG A 275 -1.08 -11.06 -36.02
CA ARG A 275 -0.10 -10.48 -36.95
C ARG A 275 -0.81 -9.89 -38.17
N SER A 276 -0.16 -8.95 -38.86
CA SER A 276 -0.73 -8.31 -40.06
C SER A 276 -1.30 -9.29 -41.10
N PRO A 277 -0.66 -10.43 -41.42
CA PRO A 277 -1.25 -11.41 -42.34
C PRO A 277 -2.54 -12.05 -41.81
N GLN A 278 -2.62 -12.33 -40.50
CA GLN A 278 -3.81 -12.91 -39.87
C GLN A 278 -4.95 -11.90 -39.84
N ILE A 279 -4.64 -10.62 -39.54
CA ILE A 279 -5.61 -9.53 -39.60
C ILE A 279 -6.15 -9.37 -41.02
N ARG A 280 -5.27 -9.38 -42.04
CA ARG A 280 -5.69 -9.33 -43.45
C ARG A 280 -6.60 -10.50 -43.82
N ALA A 281 -6.22 -11.73 -43.45
CA ALA A 281 -7.07 -12.90 -43.73
C ALA A 281 -8.47 -12.78 -43.09
N LEU A 282 -8.57 -12.20 -41.90
CA LEU A 282 -9.86 -11.95 -41.24
C LEU A 282 -10.65 -10.78 -41.85
N LEU A 283 -9.96 -9.78 -42.41
CA LEU A 283 -10.59 -8.72 -43.21
C LEU A 283 -11.13 -9.28 -44.52
N ASP A 284 -10.30 -10.05 -45.23
CA ASP A 284 -10.64 -10.66 -46.51
C ASP A 284 -11.77 -11.68 -46.38
N SER A 285 -11.89 -12.36 -45.23
CA SER A 285 -13.00 -13.28 -44.93
C SER A 285 -14.27 -12.58 -44.44
N GLY A 286 -14.25 -11.25 -44.26
CA GLY A 286 -15.37 -10.48 -43.73
C GLY A 286 -15.64 -10.69 -42.23
N ALA A 287 -14.74 -11.37 -41.51
CA ALA A 287 -14.87 -11.60 -40.07
C ALA A 287 -14.62 -10.33 -39.22
N ILE A 288 -13.93 -9.32 -39.78
CA ILE A 288 -13.72 -8.02 -39.15
C ILE A 288 -14.53 -6.94 -39.87
N GLN A 289 -15.50 -6.34 -39.18
CA GLN A 289 -16.23 -5.17 -39.66
C GLN A 289 -15.45 -3.88 -39.35
N MET A 290 -14.81 -3.32 -40.37
CA MET A 290 -14.04 -2.07 -40.26
C MET A 290 -14.88 -0.85 -39.83
N GLY A 291 -16.21 -0.87 -39.99
CA GLY A 291 -17.07 0.22 -39.55
C GLY A 291 -17.24 0.36 -38.03
N LEU A 292 -16.68 -0.55 -37.24
CA LEU A 292 -16.75 -0.57 -35.77
C LEU A 292 -15.45 -0.13 -35.09
N PHE A 293 -14.42 0.25 -35.86
CA PHE A 293 -13.10 0.70 -35.38
C PHE A 293 -12.72 2.02 -36.06
#